data_AF-A0A6M1U1C4-F1
#
_entry.id   AF-A0A6M1U1C4-F1
#
_cell.length_a   1.000
_cell.length_b   1.000
_cell.length_c   1.000
_cell.angle_alpha   90.00
_cell.angle_beta   90.00
_cell.angle_gamma   90.00
#
_symmetry.space_group_name_H-M   'P 1'
#
loop_
_entity.id
_entity.type
_entity.pdbx_description
1 polymer ?
#
loop_
_entity_poly.entity_id
_entity_poly.type
_entity_poly.pdbx_seq_one_letter_code
_entity_poly.pdbx_strand_id
1 'polypeptide(L)'
;MDRRRSVMMAGGVVVAALAIGQVMQSGSAESSVTMYPTGTSQPQPQSEPKPEPLRLAAGTPLAADHGAPAPVPVRLDVEGATTVPKDPLPAIVKADVCAPMLDVFADDAANLSITLTVPCHPNQTVVLQHAGLAVTFQTTATGALFASIPGLQPDGALSIRFPDGRQIAAQAAIPELAGIRRIAVQWMDADTFALRSDSPAIRVGTVSGPLPMLAEVVTLTDAPALALSIEAEVTPETCGRELLGEVLISDHGVVTREDLSLAMPECDGQGGFVALNNPLAETKLAQAD
;
A
#
# COMPACT_ATOMS: atom_id res chain seq x y z
N MET A 1 41.44 50.43 34.37
CA MET A 1 40.45 49.88 35.34
C MET A 1 39.83 48.57 34.81
N ASP A 2 40.48 47.89 33.86
CA ASP A 2 39.76 47.04 32.89
C ASP A 2 39.90 45.54 33.14
N ARG A 3 40.97 45.12 33.82
CA ARG A 3 41.21 43.70 34.11
C ARG A 3 40.21 43.12 35.10
N ARG A 4 39.75 43.93 36.08
CA ARG A 4 38.73 43.50 37.07
C ARG A 4 37.35 43.33 36.45
N ARG A 5 36.95 44.19 35.49
CA ARG A 5 35.67 44.06 34.77
C ARG A 5 35.68 42.87 33.81
N SER A 6 36.80 42.62 33.13
CA SER A 6 36.93 41.46 32.24
C SER A 6 36.85 40.13 33.00
N VAL A 7 37.43 40.06 34.20
CA VAL A 7 37.35 38.85 35.04
C VAL A 7 35.93 38.66 35.61
N MET A 8 35.23 39.74 35.97
CA MET A 8 33.83 39.66 36.39
C MET A 8 32.89 39.18 35.27
N MET A 9 33.08 39.65 34.03
CA MET A 9 32.24 39.24 32.90
C MET A 9 32.47 37.78 32.50
N ALA A 10 33.73 37.31 32.49
CA ALA A 10 34.03 35.91 32.19
C ALA A 10 33.50 34.95 33.28
N GLY A 11 33.58 35.36 34.56
CA GLY A 11 33.03 34.58 35.68
C GLY A 11 31.51 34.43 35.60
N GLY A 12 30.79 35.48 35.18
CA GLY A 12 29.33 35.45 35.06
C GLY A 12 28.82 34.44 34.03
N VAL A 13 29.47 34.34 32.87
CA VAL A 13 29.08 33.43 31.78
C VAL A 13 29.30 31.96 32.18
N VAL A 14 30.39 31.66 32.88
CA VAL A 14 30.69 30.29 33.36
C VAL A 14 29.70 29.84 34.42
N VAL A 15 29.29 30.74 35.34
CA VAL A 15 28.28 30.42 36.37
C VAL A 15 26.89 30.20 35.76
N ALA A 16 26.51 30.99 34.75
CA ALA A 16 25.25 30.81 34.05
C ALA A 16 25.18 29.46 33.29
N ALA A 17 26.27 29.03 32.67
CA ALA A 17 26.32 27.73 31.97
C ALA A 17 26.24 26.54 32.94
N LEU A 18 26.89 26.63 34.12
CA LEU A 18 26.82 25.59 35.15
C LEU A 18 25.44 25.50 35.83
N ALA A 19 24.72 26.62 35.94
CA ALA A 19 23.37 26.64 36.51
C ALA A 19 22.34 25.93 35.61
N ILE A 20 22.47 26.04 34.29
CA ILE A 20 21.55 25.36 33.35
C ILE A 20 21.77 23.84 33.35
N GLY A 21 23.02 23.38 33.50
CA GLY A 21 23.34 21.94 33.54
C GLY A 21 22.84 21.22 34.80
N GLN A 22 22.76 21.90 35.95
CA GLN A 22 22.29 21.30 37.21
C GLN A 22 20.77 21.09 37.28
N VAL A 23 19.98 21.76 36.44
CA VAL A 23 18.51 21.61 36.42
C VAL A 23 18.06 20.35 35.66
N MET A 24 18.87 19.80 34.75
CA MET A 24 18.52 18.56 34.04
C MET A 24 18.95 17.27 34.76
N GLN A 25 19.70 17.36 35.86
CA GLN A 25 20.22 16.17 36.55
C GLN A 25 19.58 15.89 37.92
N SER A 26 18.68 16.75 38.42
CA SER A 26 17.97 16.56 39.70
C SER A 26 16.56 15.97 39.57
N GLY A 27 16.17 15.50 38.38
CA GLY A 27 14.96 14.70 38.16
C GLY A 27 15.16 13.24 38.56
N SER A 28 15.31 12.98 39.87
CA SER A 28 15.26 11.63 40.43
C SER A 28 13.86 11.05 40.23
N ALA A 29 13.68 10.22 39.21
CA ALA A 29 12.54 9.33 39.13
C ALA A 29 12.69 8.24 40.21
N GLU A 30 12.17 8.52 41.40
CA GLU A 30 11.70 7.48 42.30
C GLU A 30 10.57 6.71 41.60
N SER A 31 10.92 5.59 40.97
CA SER A 31 9.97 4.50 40.76
C SER A 31 10.37 3.38 41.68
N SER A 32 9.70 3.35 42.83
CA SER A 32 9.68 2.23 43.75
C SER A 32 9.21 0.98 43.01
N VAL A 33 10.14 0.10 42.67
CA VAL A 33 9.84 -1.30 42.38
C VAL A 33 9.51 -1.96 43.71
N THR A 34 8.22 -2.09 44.00
CA THR A 34 7.75 -2.93 45.10
C THR A 34 8.08 -4.38 44.75
N MET A 35 9.20 -4.85 45.28
CA MET A 35 9.60 -6.26 45.26
C MET A 35 8.63 -7.03 46.16
N TYR A 36 7.63 -7.68 45.56
CA TYR A 36 6.87 -8.74 46.21
C TYR A 36 7.61 -10.07 46.02
N PRO A 37 7.96 -10.80 47.10
CA PRO A 37 8.45 -12.15 47.00
C PRO A 37 7.25 -13.10 47.03
N THR A 38 6.97 -13.79 45.92
CA THR A 38 6.04 -14.92 45.94
C THR A 38 6.53 -16.05 45.06
N GLY A 39 7.00 -17.11 45.73
CA GLY A 39 6.53 -18.47 45.48
C GLY A 39 6.92 -19.11 44.16
N THR A 40 7.93 -19.98 44.24
CA THR A 40 8.12 -21.11 43.32
C THR A 40 6.79 -21.83 43.10
N SER A 41 6.19 -21.62 41.93
CA SER A 41 5.01 -22.34 41.46
C SER A 41 5.45 -23.20 40.29
N GLN A 42 5.56 -24.49 40.57
CA GLN A 42 5.82 -25.56 39.62
C GLN A 42 4.79 -25.53 38.47
N PRO A 43 5.16 -25.91 37.23
CA PRO A 43 4.20 -26.03 36.14
C PRO A 43 3.15 -27.11 36.47
N GLN A 44 1.90 -26.70 36.66
CA GLN A 44 0.77 -27.64 36.68
C GLN A 44 0.47 -28.09 35.24
N PRO A 45 0.25 -29.39 35.00
CA PRO A 45 -0.20 -29.88 33.71
C PRO A 45 -1.60 -29.34 33.41
N GLN A 46 -1.71 -28.53 32.36
CA GLN A 46 -2.99 -28.12 31.83
C GLN A 46 -3.65 -29.35 31.19
N SER A 47 -4.78 -29.75 31.76
CA SER A 47 -5.67 -30.76 31.18
C SER A 47 -6.13 -30.33 29.80
N GLU A 48 -5.82 -31.17 28.81
CA GLU A 48 -6.28 -31.12 27.44
C GLU A 48 -7.82 -30.99 27.38
N PRO A 49 -8.40 -30.07 26.58
CA PRO A 49 -9.84 -30.04 26.40
C PRO A 49 -10.25 -31.27 25.59
N LYS A 50 -10.98 -32.18 26.25
CA LYS A 50 -11.63 -33.34 25.60
C LYS A 50 -12.56 -32.83 24.49
N PRO A 51 -12.39 -33.25 23.22
CA PRO A 51 -13.32 -32.87 22.16
C PRO A 51 -14.69 -33.49 22.45
N GLU A 52 -15.70 -32.63 22.48
CA GLU A 52 -17.10 -33.04 22.57
C GLU A 52 -17.49 -33.74 21.26
N PRO A 53 -18.09 -34.95 21.30
CA PRO A 53 -18.47 -35.64 20.07
C PRO A 53 -19.62 -34.88 19.38
N LEU A 54 -19.46 -34.63 18.08
CA LEU A 54 -20.52 -34.12 17.22
C LEU A 54 -21.79 -34.96 17.39
N ARG A 55 -22.89 -34.31 17.77
CA ARG A 55 -24.21 -34.95 17.76
C ARG A 55 -24.73 -35.01 16.33
N LEU A 56 -24.82 -36.23 15.81
CA LEU A 56 -25.52 -36.54 14.56
C LEU A 56 -27.01 -36.25 14.75
N ALA A 57 -27.55 -35.29 14.00
CA ALA A 57 -28.99 -35.09 13.92
C ALA A 57 -29.60 -36.26 13.13
N ALA A 58 -30.48 -37.02 13.78
CA ALA A 58 -31.26 -38.05 13.10
C ALA A 58 -32.32 -37.36 12.22
N GLY A 59 -32.25 -37.57 10.90
CA GLY A 59 -33.28 -37.12 9.98
C GLY A 59 -34.56 -37.93 10.20
N THR A 60 -35.63 -37.24 10.59
CA THR A 60 -36.98 -37.81 10.65
C THR A 60 -37.48 -38.06 9.22
N PRO A 61 -37.87 -39.30 8.84
CA PRO A 61 -38.48 -39.51 7.54
C PRO A 61 -39.87 -38.89 7.50
N LEU A 62 -40.11 -38.03 6.51
CA LEU A 62 -41.42 -37.49 6.20
C LEU A 62 -42.20 -38.57 5.43
N ALA A 63 -43.08 -39.29 6.14
CA ALA A 63 -44.04 -40.19 5.50
C ALA A 63 -45.45 -39.64 5.71
N ALA A 64 -46.03 -39.07 4.65
CA ALA A 64 -47.47 -38.92 4.49
C ALA A 64 -47.82 -38.80 3.00
N ASP A 65 -47.95 -40.00 2.43
CA ASP A 65 -48.79 -40.40 1.31
C ASP A 65 -49.93 -39.43 0.99
N HIS A 66 -49.89 -38.83 -0.21
CA HIS A 66 -51.05 -38.21 -0.84
C HIS A 66 -51.32 -38.99 -2.12
N GLY A 67 -52.43 -39.74 -2.12
CA GLY A 67 -52.83 -40.63 -3.20
C GLY A 67 -52.80 -39.95 -4.56
N ALA A 68 -51.96 -40.46 -5.45
CA ALA A 68 -51.90 -40.05 -6.84
C ALA A 68 -53.12 -40.62 -7.60
N PRO A 69 -53.90 -39.80 -8.34
CA PRO A 69 -54.88 -40.32 -9.28
C PRO A 69 -54.19 -41.04 -10.44
N ALA A 70 -54.81 -42.11 -10.94
CA ALA A 70 -54.26 -42.97 -11.99
C ALA A 70 -53.89 -42.16 -13.25
N PRO A 71 -52.73 -42.45 -13.90
CA PRO A 71 -52.31 -41.72 -15.08
C PRO A 71 -53.19 -42.07 -16.29
N VAL A 72 -53.80 -41.05 -16.88
CA VAL A 72 -54.41 -41.14 -18.21
C VAL A 72 -53.28 -41.04 -19.25
N PRO A 73 -53.11 -41.99 -20.17
CA PRO A 73 -52.04 -41.91 -21.16
C PRO A 73 -52.36 -40.82 -22.18
N VAL A 74 -51.67 -39.69 -22.09
CA VAL A 74 -51.60 -38.70 -23.16
C VAL A 74 -50.58 -39.21 -24.18
N ARG A 75 -51.02 -39.46 -25.42
CA ARG A 75 -50.09 -39.66 -26.54
C ARG A 75 -49.64 -38.28 -27.03
N LEU A 76 -48.35 -37.99 -26.92
CA LEU A 76 -47.72 -36.93 -27.69
C LEU A 76 -47.42 -37.50 -29.08
N ASP A 77 -48.10 -36.99 -30.10
CA ASP A 77 -47.70 -37.20 -31.47
C ASP A 77 -46.43 -36.38 -31.73
N VAL A 78 -45.27 -37.06 -31.73
CA VAL A 78 -44.00 -36.47 -32.19
C VAL A 78 -43.97 -36.60 -33.71
N GLU A 79 -44.61 -35.65 -34.38
CA GLU A 79 -44.41 -35.44 -35.81
C GLU A 79 -43.30 -34.41 -35.99
N GLY A 80 -42.12 -34.90 -36.37
CA GLY A 80 -40.95 -34.07 -36.61
C GLY A 80 -39.66 -34.85 -36.46
N ALA A 81 -39.25 -35.53 -37.53
CA ALA A 81 -37.88 -36.03 -37.65
C ALA A 81 -36.92 -34.83 -37.76
N THR A 82 -36.44 -34.34 -36.63
CA THR A 82 -35.37 -33.33 -36.60
C THR A 82 -34.08 -34.01 -37.05
N THR A 83 -33.61 -33.66 -38.25
CA THR A 83 -32.26 -33.98 -38.69
C THR A 83 -31.27 -33.40 -37.68
N VAL A 84 -30.50 -34.26 -37.02
CA VAL A 84 -29.39 -33.86 -36.13
C VAL A 84 -28.39 -33.05 -36.96
N PRO A 85 -28.18 -31.74 -36.68
CA PRO A 85 -27.11 -31.00 -37.31
C PRO A 85 -25.79 -31.68 -36.97
N LYS A 86 -25.04 -32.07 -38.00
CA LYS A 86 -23.69 -32.61 -37.86
C LYS A 86 -22.74 -31.43 -37.60
N ASP A 87 -22.91 -30.75 -36.48
CA ASP A 87 -21.94 -29.78 -36.01
C ASP A 87 -20.64 -30.54 -35.71
N PRO A 88 -19.48 -30.08 -36.24
CA PRO A 88 -18.21 -30.64 -35.84
C PRO A 88 -18.06 -30.50 -34.33
N LEU A 89 -17.72 -31.61 -33.67
CA LEU A 89 -17.37 -31.63 -32.25
C LEU A 89 -16.40 -30.46 -31.96
N PRO A 90 -16.67 -29.59 -30.97
CA PRO A 90 -15.80 -28.46 -30.68
C PRO A 90 -14.38 -28.99 -30.45
N ALA A 91 -13.42 -28.46 -31.22
CA ALA A 91 -12.02 -28.84 -31.09
C ALA A 91 -11.57 -28.54 -29.65
N ILE A 92 -10.93 -29.51 -29.00
CA ILE A 92 -10.32 -29.30 -27.69
C ILE A 92 -9.14 -28.35 -27.89
N VAL A 93 -9.34 -27.07 -27.55
CA VAL A 93 -8.27 -26.07 -27.55
C VAL A 93 -7.33 -26.43 -26.39
N LYS A 94 -6.05 -26.61 -26.70
CA LYS A 94 -5.02 -26.87 -25.69
C LYS A 94 -4.95 -25.65 -24.77
N ALA A 95 -5.21 -25.82 -23.48
CA ALA A 95 -5.07 -24.75 -22.51
C ALA A 95 -3.61 -24.26 -22.51
N ASP A 96 -3.41 -22.96 -22.66
CA ASP A 96 -2.09 -22.36 -22.46
C ASP A 96 -1.81 -22.30 -20.95
N VAL A 97 -0.93 -23.19 -20.50
CA VAL A 97 -0.56 -23.33 -19.09
C VAL A 97 0.23 -22.12 -18.58
N CYS A 98 0.76 -21.29 -19.48
CA CYS A 98 1.49 -20.07 -19.14
C CYS A 98 0.65 -18.80 -19.26
N ALA A 99 -0.66 -18.90 -19.52
CA ALA A 99 -1.51 -17.73 -19.68
C ALA A 99 -1.53 -16.88 -18.40
N PRO A 100 -1.25 -15.56 -18.50
CA PRO A 100 -1.38 -14.65 -17.36
C PRO A 100 -2.85 -14.47 -16.99
N MET A 101 -3.14 -14.46 -15.69
CA MET A 101 -4.46 -14.12 -15.15
C MET A 101 -4.31 -12.95 -14.19
N LEU A 102 -5.11 -11.91 -14.37
CA LEU A 102 -5.11 -10.70 -13.56
C LEU A 102 -6.52 -10.44 -13.05
N ASP A 103 -6.66 -10.43 -11.73
CA ASP A 103 -7.88 -10.04 -11.03
C ASP A 103 -7.61 -8.79 -10.20
N VAL A 104 -8.58 -7.88 -10.20
CA VAL A 104 -8.52 -6.60 -9.49
C VAL A 104 -9.84 -6.38 -8.78
N PHE A 105 -9.77 -5.97 -7.52
CA PHE A 105 -10.92 -5.70 -6.68
C PHE A 105 -10.75 -4.35 -5.99
N ALA A 106 -11.83 -3.58 -5.89
CA ALA A 106 -11.86 -2.43 -5.00
C ALA A 106 -12.05 -2.91 -3.56
N ASP A 107 -11.30 -2.33 -2.64
CA ASP A 107 -11.37 -2.60 -1.20
C ASP A 107 -11.72 -1.33 -0.41
N ASP A 108 -11.83 -1.49 0.92
CA ASP A 108 -12.15 -0.39 1.82
C ASP A 108 -11.14 0.76 1.71
N ALA A 109 -11.59 1.98 2.02
CA ALA A 109 -10.79 3.19 1.86
C ALA A 109 -10.28 3.38 0.42
N ALA A 110 -11.00 2.89 -0.59
CA ALA A 110 -10.71 3.14 -1.99
C ALA A 110 -9.33 2.61 -2.47
N ASN A 111 -8.85 1.46 -1.98
CA ASN A 111 -7.67 0.82 -2.58
C ASN A 111 -8.07 -0.24 -3.60
N LEU A 112 -7.09 -0.65 -4.39
CA LEU A 112 -7.19 -1.71 -5.37
C LEU A 112 -6.35 -2.88 -4.88
N SER A 113 -7.01 -4.00 -4.61
CA SER A 113 -6.38 -5.28 -4.34
C SER A 113 -6.15 -6.05 -5.64
N ILE A 114 -4.90 -6.44 -5.89
CA ILE A 114 -4.46 -7.06 -7.14
C ILE A 114 -4.01 -8.49 -6.87
N THR A 115 -4.49 -9.42 -7.69
CA THR A 115 -3.98 -10.79 -7.78
C THR A 115 -3.54 -11.07 -9.21
N LEU A 116 -2.24 -11.29 -9.41
CA LEU A 116 -1.67 -11.69 -10.70
C LEU A 116 -1.11 -13.11 -10.57
N THR A 117 -1.45 -13.96 -11.53
CA THR A 117 -0.87 -15.30 -11.68
C THR A 117 -0.20 -15.43 -13.04
N VAL A 118 1.10 -15.68 -13.05
CA VAL A 118 1.93 -15.92 -14.24
C VAL A 118 2.80 -17.17 -14.02
N PRO A 119 2.24 -18.38 -14.23
CA PRO A 119 2.87 -19.64 -13.79
C PRO A 119 4.29 -19.87 -14.33
N CYS A 120 4.61 -19.30 -15.50
CA CYS A 120 5.89 -19.50 -16.19
C CYS A 120 6.88 -18.34 -15.99
N HIS A 121 6.55 -17.34 -15.16
CA HIS A 121 7.38 -16.15 -14.90
C HIS A 121 7.61 -15.94 -13.40
N PRO A 122 8.41 -16.80 -12.75
CA PRO A 122 8.75 -16.67 -11.33
C PRO A 122 9.78 -15.55 -11.10
N ASN A 123 9.73 -14.90 -9.94
CA ASN A 123 10.67 -13.84 -9.54
C ASN A 123 10.79 -12.71 -10.58
N GLN A 124 9.71 -12.49 -11.33
CA GLN A 124 9.68 -11.59 -12.47
C GLN A 124 9.37 -10.18 -11.98
N THR A 125 10.24 -9.23 -12.28
CA THR A 125 9.95 -7.81 -12.11
C THR A 125 8.88 -7.39 -13.12
N VAL A 126 7.82 -6.75 -12.63
CA VAL A 126 6.72 -6.19 -13.42
C VAL A 126 6.44 -4.76 -12.98
N VAL A 127 5.91 -3.94 -13.89
CA VAL A 127 5.53 -2.55 -13.58
C VAL A 127 4.01 -2.45 -13.61
N LEU A 128 3.42 -2.12 -12.47
CA LEU A 128 2.00 -1.81 -12.36
C LEU A 128 1.80 -0.33 -12.64
N GLN A 129 0.79 0.00 -13.44
CA GLN A 129 0.39 1.36 -13.77
C GLN A 129 -1.07 1.61 -13.42
N HIS A 130 -1.35 2.68 -12.69
CA HIS A 130 -2.70 3.12 -12.34
C HIS A 130 -2.75 4.65 -12.25
N ALA A 131 -3.57 5.30 -13.06
CA ALA A 131 -3.82 6.75 -12.98
C ALA A 131 -2.54 7.62 -12.90
N GLY A 132 -1.52 7.25 -13.69
CA GLY A 132 -0.19 7.91 -13.69
C GLY A 132 0.82 7.29 -12.74
N LEU A 133 0.38 6.65 -11.66
CA LEU A 133 1.27 5.89 -10.77
C LEU A 133 1.91 4.77 -11.58
N ALA A 134 3.22 4.63 -11.48
CA ALA A 134 3.99 3.54 -12.06
C ALA A 134 4.88 2.97 -10.96
N VAL A 135 4.59 1.76 -10.49
CA VAL A 135 5.27 1.13 -9.37
C VAL A 135 5.74 -0.27 -9.72
N THR A 136 6.93 -0.61 -9.27
CA THR A 136 7.56 -1.90 -9.55
C THR A 136 7.19 -2.93 -8.51
N PHE A 137 6.90 -4.14 -8.95
CA PHE A 137 6.69 -5.30 -8.09
C PHE A 137 7.49 -6.48 -8.62
N GLN A 138 7.67 -7.50 -7.79
CA GLN A 138 8.25 -8.78 -8.19
C GLN A 138 7.26 -9.92 -7.91
N THR A 139 7.05 -10.79 -8.89
CA THR A 139 6.29 -12.03 -8.67
C THR A 139 7.06 -12.99 -7.75
N THR A 140 6.37 -13.89 -7.07
CA THR A 140 6.99 -14.92 -6.23
C THR A 140 7.71 -15.98 -7.07
N ALA A 141 8.37 -16.92 -6.40
CA ALA A 141 8.95 -18.11 -7.04
C ALA A 141 7.92 -19.01 -7.73
N THR A 142 6.62 -18.84 -7.46
CA THR A 142 5.53 -19.57 -8.15
C THR A 142 4.84 -18.72 -9.22
N GLY A 143 5.33 -17.50 -9.48
CA GLY A 143 4.72 -16.59 -10.45
C GLY A 143 3.43 -15.92 -9.95
N ALA A 144 3.18 -15.91 -8.64
CA ALA A 144 2.05 -15.17 -8.06
C ALA A 144 2.49 -13.75 -7.68
N LEU A 145 1.57 -12.79 -7.68
CA LEU A 145 1.77 -11.46 -7.09
C LEU A 145 0.46 -11.05 -6.42
N PHE A 146 0.57 -10.64 -5.15
CA PHE A 146 -0.51 -10.05 -4.38
C PHE A 146 -0.04 -8.67 -3.93
N ALA A 147 -0.80 -7.64 -4.29
CA ALA A 147 -0.49 -6.26 -3.96
C ALA A 147 -1.77 -5.50 -3.62
N SER A 148 -1.65 -4.45 -2.82
CA SER A 148 -2.69 -3.45 -2.63
C SER A 148 -2.08 -2.08 -2.93
N ILE A 149 -2.78 -1.27 -3.72
CA ILE A 149 -2.36 0.10 -4.06
C ILE A 149 -3.52 1.06 -3.81
N PRO A 150 -3.27 2.27 -3.28
CA PRO A 150 -4.32 3.28 -3.18
C PRO A 150 -4.83 3.68 -4.57
N GLY A 151 -6.16 3.70 -4.74
CA GLY A 151 -6.80 4.23 -5.94
C GLY A 151 -6.59 5.74 -6.07
N LEU A 152 -6.32 6.22 -7.29
CA LEU A 152 -6.19 7.63 -7.63
C LEU A 152 -7.20 8.07 -8.71
N GLN A 153 -7.87 7.13 -9.39
CA GLN A 153 -8.94 7.43 -10.34
C GLN A 153 -10.18 6.54 -10.13
N PRO A 154 -11.42 7.05 -10.28
CA PRO A 154 -12.65 6.32 -9.92
C PRO A 154 -12.96 5.09 -10.77
N ASP A 155 -12.45 5.01 -12.00
CA ASP A 155 -12.64 3.82 -12.85
C ASP A 155 -11.77 2.63 -12.39
N GLY A 156 -10.77 2.87 -11.53
CA GLY A 156 -9.83 1.89 -11.03
C GLY A 156 -9.11 1.12 -12.13
N ALA A 157 -8.96 1.71 -13.31
CA ALA A 157 -8.28 1.09 -14.42
C ALA A 157 -6.78 0.96 -14.10
N LEU A 158 -6.25 -0.25 -14.23
CA LEU A 158 -4.84 -0.51 -14.06
C LEU A 158 -4.31 -1.46 -15.14
N SER A 159 -3.00 -1.48 -15.25
CA SER A 159 -2.32 -2.43 -16.13
C SER A 159 -0.98 -2.85 -15.57
N ILE A 160 -0.55 -4.04 -15.94
CA ILE A 160 0.75 -4.60 -15.55
C ILE A 160 1.55 -4.83 -16.83
N ARG A 161 2.72 -4.20 -16.89
CA ARG A 161 3.70 -4.38 -17.96
C ARG A 161 4.76 -5.39 -17.55
N PHE A 162 4.98 -6.37 -18.42
CA PHE A 162 6.03 -7.37 -18.30
C PHE A 162 7.31 -6.89 -19.01
N PRO A 163 8.49 -7.44 -18.68
CA PRO A 163 9.74 -7.02 -19.32
C PRO A 163 9.85 -7.40 -20.79
N ASP A 164 9.04 -8.35 -21.28
CA ASP A 164 8.93 -8.66 -22.70
C ASP A 164 8.08 -7.63 -23.49
N GLY A 165 7.59 -6.58 -22.81
CA GLY A 165 6.77 -5.53 -23.38
C GLY A 165 5.28 -5.88 -23.46
N ARG A 166 4.86 -7.11 -23.12
CA ARG A 166 3.44 -7.44 -23.01
C ARG A 166 2.81 -6.67 -21.87
N GLN A 167 1.51 -6.43 -21.99
CA GLN A 167 0.71 -5.75 -20.98
C GLN A 167 -0.61 -6.48 -20.81
N ILE A 168 -1.05 -6.62 -19.57
CA ILE A 168 -2.38 -7.10 -19.20
C ILE A 168 -3.07 -6.01 -18.40
N ALA A 169 -4.38 -5.84 -18.58
CA ALA A 169 -5.14 -4.78 -17.94
C ALA A 169 -6.41 -5.35 -17.30
N ALA A 170 -6.84 -4.69 -16.24
CA ALA A 170 -8.07 -4.97 -15.52
C ALA A 170 -8.53 -3.68 -14.84
N GLN A 171 -9.77 -3.67 -14.34
CA GLN A 171 -10.35 -2.50 -13.70
C GLN A 171 -11.38 -2.91 -12.65
N ALA A 172 -11.49 -2.11 -11.60
CA ALA A 172 -12.54 -2.22 -10.60
C ALA A 172 -12.94 -0.81 -10.16
N ALA A 173 -14.22 -0.45 -10.28
CA ALA A 173 -14.67 0.91 -9.97
C ALA A 173 -14.51 1.22 -8.47
N ILE A 174 -14.08 2.44 -8.16
CA ILE A 174 -13.79 2.94 -6.80
C ILE A 174 -14.61 4.23 -6.54
N PRO A 175 -15.94 4.14 -6.40
CA PRO A 175 -16.80 5.31 -6.26
C PRO A 175 -16.49 6.15 -5.00
N GLU A 176 -15.95 5.54 -3.95
CA GLU A 176 -15.59 6.17 -2.68
C GLU A 176 -14.51 7.24 -2.85
N LEU A 177 -13.72 7.17 -3.93
CA LEU A 177 -12.66 8.13 -4.23
C LEU A 177 -13.20 9.56 -4.42
N ALA A 178 -14.50 9.71 -4.75
CA ALA A 178 -15.14 11.02 -4.85
C ALA A 178 -15.10 11.83 -3.54
N GLY A 179 -14.96 11.17 -2.39
CA GLY A 179 -14.82 11.82 -1.07
C GLY A 179 -13.38 11.87 -0.54
N ILE A 180 -12.39 11.51 -1.36
CA ILE A 180 -11.02 11.29 -0.90
C ILE A 180 -10.06 12.16 -1.72
N ARG A 181 -9.12 12.81 -1.03
CA ARG A 181 -7.97 13.45 -1.65
C ARG A 181 -6.71 12.65 -1.36
N ARG A 182 -5.92 12.38 -2.40
CA ARG A 182 -4.65 11.66 -2.29
C ARG A 182 -3.54 12.41 -2.99
N ILE A 183 -2.35 12.31 -2.40
CA ILE A 183 -1.12 12.81 -2.99
C ILE A 183 -0.15 11.66 -3.01
N ALA A 184 0.43 11.41 -4.17
CA ALA A 184 1.53 10.49 -4.32
C ALA A 184 2.78 11.25 -4.76
N VAL A 185 3.94 10.80 -4.29
CA VAL A 185 5.22 11.11 -4.91
C VAL A 185 5.81 9.79 -5.39
N GLN A 186 6.23 9.73 -6.64
CA GLN A 186 6.88 8.56 -7.21
C GLN A 186 8.28 8.93 -7.71
N TRP A 187 9.19 7.96 -7.65
CA TRP A 187 10.57 8.11 -8.05
C TRP A 187 11.14 6.81 -8.60
N MET A 188 12.32 6.93 -9.18
CA MET A 188 13.07 5.81 -9.71
C MET A 188 14.31 5.54 -8.87
N ASP A 189 14.63 4.27 -8.72
CA ASP A 189 15.88 3.78 -8.16
C ASP A 189 16.17 4.36 -6.76
N ALA A 190 17.33 5.01 -6.58
CA ALA A 190 17.81 5.47 -5.28
C ALA A 190 17.27 6.84 -4.86
N ASP A 191 16.50 7.55 -5.70
CA ASP A 191 16.05 8.94 -5.51
C ASP A 191 14.93 9.09 -4.46
N THR A 192 15.01 8.33 -3.37
CA THR A 192 13.93 8.14 -2.39
C THR A 192 13.38 9.44 -1.84
N PHE A 193 12.07 9.64 -2.00
CA PHE A 193 11.31 10.69 -1.35
C PHE A 193 10.43 10.13 -0.22
N ALA A 194 10.10 10.99 0.73
CA ALA A 194 9.16 10.70 1.81
C ALA A 194 8.10 11.80 1.88
N LEU A 195 6.83 11.41 1.96
CA LEU A 195 5.74 12.33 2.23
C LEU A 195 5.56 12.47 3.74
N ARG A 196 5.56 13.71 4.22
CA ARG A 196 5.23 14.05 5.61
C ARG A 196 3.96 14.86 5.66
N SER A 197 3.05 14.43 6.52
CA SER A 197 1.83 15.15 6.84
C SER A 197 1.32 14.71 8.22
N ASP A 198 0.15 15.19 8.62
CA ASP A 198 -0.60 14.68 9.77
C ASP A 198 -1.13 13.26 9.57
N SER A 199 -1.38 12.89 8.32
CA SER A 199 -1.85 11.58 7.89
C SER A 199 -0.66 10.69 7.50
N PRO A 200 -0.70 9.38 7.81
CA PRO A 200 0.38 8.47 7.46
C PRO A 200 0.47 8.28 5.94
N ALA A 201 1.70 8.28 5.42
CA ALA A 201 1.99 7.87 4.05
C ALA A 201 2.19 6.36 3.97
N ILE A 202 1.75 5.75 2.88
CA ILE A 202 1.91 4.33 2.57
C ILE A 202 2.92 4.22 1.43
N ARG A 203 3.95 3.39 1.60
CA ARG A 203 4.91 3.07 0.56
C ARG A 203 4.38 1.98 -0.37
N VAL A 204 4.54 2.18 -1.67
CA VAL A 204 4.06 1.29 -2.72
C VAL A 204 5.21 0.93 -3.65
N GLY A 205 5.28 -0.34 -4.02
CA GLY A 205 6.32 -0.90 -4.87
C GLY A 205 7.45 -1.58 -4.08
N THR A 206 8.29 -2.31 -4.81
CA THR A 206 9.42 -3.07 -4.28
C THR A 206 10.72 -2.64 -4.95
N VAL A 207 11.81 -2.68 -4.18
CA VAL A 207 13.17 -2.38 -4.67
C VAL A 207 13.69 -3.60 -5.43
N SER A 208 13.17 -3.84 -6.63
CA SER A 208 13.43 -5.05 -7.41
C SER A 208 13.75 -4.73 -8.87
N GLY A 209 14.81 -5.34 -9.40
CA GLY A 209 15.28 -5.04 -10.75
C GLY A 209 16.21 -3.82 -10.80
N PRO A 210 16.67 -3.43 -12.01
CA PRO A 210 17.74 -2.45 -12.17
C PRO A 210 17.30 -0.99 -12.02
N LEU A 211 16.03 -0.68 -12.27
CA LEU A 211 15.45 0.66 -12.19
C LEU A 211 14.06 0.56 -11.55
N PRO A 212 13.98 0.25 -10.25
CA PRO A 212 12.69 0.09 -9.59
C PRO A 212 11.98 1.44 -9.50
N MET A 213 10.71 1.47 -9.85
CA MET A 213 9.83 2.60 -9.57
C MET A 213 9.14 2.39 -8.23
N LEU A 214 9.22 3.35 -7.34
CA LEU A 214 8.57 3.34 -6.02
C LEU A 214 7.70 4.58 -5.87
N ALA A 215 6.76 4.51 -4.93
CA ALA A 215 5.97 5.66 -4.55
C ALA A 215 5.66 5.67 -3.05
N GLU A 216 5.36 6.85 -2.54
CA GLU A 216 4.61 7.03 -1.31
C GLU A 216 3.30 7.73 -1.61
N VAL A 217 2.23 7.30 -0.95
CA VAL A 217 0.89 7.86 -1.12
C VAL A 217 0.34 8.23 0.24
N VAL A 218 -0.10 9.47 0.39
CA VAL A 218 -0.83 9.93 1.56
C VAL A 218 -2.28 10.20 1.22
N THR A 219 -3.18 9.76 2.09
CA THR A 219 -4.62 10.06 2.00
C THR A 219 -4.92 11.21 2.94
N LEU A 220 -5.34 12.35 2.39
CA LEU A 220 -5.68 13.53 3.15
C LEU A 220 -7.16 13.49 3.54
N THR A 221 -7.43 13.84 4.78
CA THR A 221 -8.79 14.17 5.22
C THR A 221 -9.11 15.63 4.85
N ASP A 222 -10.38 16.06 4.93
CA ASP A 222 -10.81 17.43 4.60
C ASP A 222 -10.15 18.55 5.43
N ALA A 223 -9.20 18.21 6.33
CA ALA A 223 -8.33 19.17 6.97
C ALA A 223 -7.41 19.86 5.93
N PRO A 224 -7.18 21.18 6.06
CA PRO A 224 -6.27 21.87 5.16
C PRO A 224 -4.88 21.21 5.23
N ALA A 225 -4.32 20.87 4.06
CA ALA A 225 -3.01 20.21 3.85
C ALA A 225 -1.79 21.06 4.30
N LEU A 226 -1.97 21.90 5.33
CA LEU A 226 -1.08 22.98 5.74
C LEU A 226 0.28 22.50 6.27
N ALA A 227 0.48 21.19 6.39
CA ALA A 227 1.70 20.57 6.89
C ALA A 227 2.24 19.47 5.96
N LEU A 228 1.95 19.54 4.65
CA LEU A 228 2.55 18.62 3.70
C LEU A 228 3.99 19.07 3.35
N SER A 229 4.96 18.19 3.55
CA SER A 229 6.31 18.33 3.00
C SER A 229 6.75 17.07 2.28
N ILE A 230 7.57 17.24 1.24
CA ILE A 230 8.29 16.15 0.58
C ILE A 230 9.74 16.23 1.06
N GLU A 231 10.25 15.15 1.61
CA GLU A 231 11.61 15.07 2.15
C GLU A 231 12.44 14.07 1.34
N ALA A 232 13.73 14.36 1.16
CA ALA A 232 14.71 13.41 0.64
C ALA A 232 15.90 13.34 1.59
N GLU A 233 16.37 12.12 1.86
CA GLU A 233 17.55 11.89 2.68
C GLU A 233 18.84 12.12 1.89
N VAL A 234 19.83 12.76 2.52
CA VAL A 234 21.16 12.95 1.96
C VAL A 234 21.99 11.70 2.24
N THR A 235 22.21 10.88 1.22
CA THR A 235 23.02 9.65 1.27
C THR A 235 24.16 9.72 0.26
N PRO A 236 25.15 8.81 0.31
CA PRO A 236 26.18 8.72 -0.72
C PRO A 236 25.66 8.52 -2.15
N GLU A 237 24.44 7.98 -2.31
CA GLU A 237 23.79 7.74 -3.60
C GLU A 237 22.99 8.95 -4.10
N THR A 238 22.60 9.88 -3.21
CA THR A 238 21.73 11.02 -3.53
C THR A 238 22.41 12.39 -3.47
N CYS A 239 23.53 12.53 -2.76
CA CYS A 239 24.23 13.81 -2.62
C CYS A 239 24.90 14.31 -3.92
N GLY A 240 25.07 15.63 -4.04
CA GLY A 240 25.79 16.29 -5.14
C GLY A 240 25.11 16.18 -6.50
N ARG A 241 23.83 15.81 -6.54
CA ARG A 241 23.05 15.64 -7.77
C ARG A 241 21.62 16.13 -7.61
N GLU A 242 20.91 16.16 -8.73
CA GLU A 242 19.48 16.45 -8.78
C GLU A 242 18.70 15.14 -8.70
N LEU A 243 17.75 15.06 -7.77
CA LEU A 243 16.80 13.94 -7.68
C LEU A 243 15.56 14.27 -8.47
N LEU A 244 15.03 13.26 -9.16
CA LEU A 244 13.86 13.39 -10.00
C LEU A 244 12.71 12.51 -9.49
N GLY A 245 11.53 13.08 -9.48
CA GLY A 245 10.30 12.38 -9.18
C GLY A 245 9.10 12.99 -9.91
N GLU A 246 7.93 12.46 -9.64
CA GLU A 246 6.67 13.02 -10.10
C GLU A 246 5.68 13.04 -8.93
N VAL A 247 4.98 14.15 -8.78
CA VAL A 247 3.88 14.29 -7.82
C VAL A 247 2.58 14.04 -8.55
N LEU A 248 1.75 13.17 -8.00
CA LEU A 248 0.39 12.91 -8.48
C LEU A 248 -0.61 13.40 -7.45
N ILE A 249 -1.53 14.24 -7.87
CA ILE A 249 -2.58 14.79 -7.02
C ILE A 249 -3.91 14.26 -7.53
N SER A 250 -4.54 13.39 -6.74
CA SER A 250 -5.90 12.93 -6.94
C SER A 250 -6.84 13.76 -6.07
N ASP A 251 -7.55 14.71 -6.66
CA ASP A 251 -8.56 15.49 -5.97
C ASP A 251 -9.97 15.07 -6.40
N HIS A 252 -10.71 14.44 -5.49
CA HIS A 252 -12.05 13.90 -5.75
C HIS A 252 -12.12 13.02 -7.02
N GLY A 253 -11.05 12.26 -7.29
CA GLY A 253 -10.92 11.36 -8.44
C GLY A 253 -10.42 12.01 -9.74
N VAL A 254 -10.06 13.29 -9.73
CA VAL A 254 -9.36 13.93 -10.85
C VAL A 254 -7.87 13.93 -10.58
N VAL A 255 -7.09 13.34 -11.47
CA VAL A 255 -5.63 13.25 -11.32
C VAL A 255 -4.91 14.31 -12.13
N THR A 256 -3.98 15.00 -11.48
CA THR A 256 -2.97 15.86 -12.09
C THR A 256 -1.58 15.34 -11.76
N ARG A 257 -0.61 15.64 -12.63
CA ARG A 257 0.79 15.22 -12.49
C ARG A 257 1.69 16.42 -12.63
N GLU A 258 2.69 16.52 -11.77
CA GLU A 258 3.67 17.60 -11.75
C GLU A 258 5.07 16.99 -11.59
N ASP A 259 6.03 17.46 -12.39
CA ASP A 259 7.42 17.02 -12.27
C ASP A 259 8.01 17.56 -10.96
N LEU A 260 8.74 16.70 -10.24
CA LEU A 260 9.49 17.06 -9.04
C LEU A 260 10.99 17.02 -9.33
N SER A 261 11.67 18.11 -9.07
CA SER A 261 13.12 18.18 -9.00
C SER A 261 13.55 18.67 -7.62
N LEU A 262 14.58 18.03 -7.07
CA LEU A 262 15.19 18.43 -5.82
C LEU A 262 16.71 18.43 -5.94
N ALA A 263 17.31 19.61 -5.79
CA ALA A 263 18.76 19.76 -5.78
C ALA A 263 19.34 19.32 -4.42
N MET A 264 20.18 18.29 -4.43
CA MET A 264 20.79 17.76 -3.21
C MET A 264 22.11 18.48 -2.89
N PRO A 265 22.41 18.67 -1.59
CA PRO A 265 23.68 19.26 -1.16
C PRO A 265 24.86 18.35 -1.51
N GLU A 266 26.06 18.93 -1.47
CA GLU A 266 27.32 18.22 -1.67
C GLU A 266 27.54 17.08 -0.64
N CYS A 267 28.36 16.10 -1.02
CA CYS A 267 28.67 14.92 -0.20
C CYS A 267 29.69 15.21 0.91
N ASP A 268 29.39 16.15 1.81
CA ASP A 268 30.31 16.59 2.88
C ASP A 268 30.29 15.70 4.15
N GLY A 269 29.44 14.66 4.16
CA GLY A 269 29.34 13.67 5.22
C GLY A 269 28.45 14.08 6.40
N GLN A 270 27.69 15.18 6.33
CA GLN A 270 26.79 15.61 7.41
C GLN A 270 25.45 14.85 7.42
N GLY A 271 25.08 14.17 6.34
CA GLY A 271 23.78 13.50 6.19
C GLY A 271 22.62 14.48 6.31
N GLY A 272 21.45 14.00 6.75
CA GLY A 272 20.27 14.82 7.00
C GLY A 272 19.23 14.75 5.88
N PHE A 273 18.33 15.74 5.82
CA PHE A 273 17.22 15.76 4.87
C PHE A 273 17.09 17.12 4.18
N VAL A 274 16.72 17.08 2.91
CA VAL A 274 16.25 18.25 2.17
C VAL A 274 14.72 18.18 2.13
N ALA A 275 14.05 19.26 2.55
CA ALA A 275 12.60 19.31 2.61
C ALA A 275 12.04 20.38 1.65
N LEU A 276 11.11 19.97 0.79
CA LEU A 276 10.26 20.85 0.02
C LEU A 276 8.94 21.05 0.78
N ASN A 277 8.78 22.22 1.37
CA ASN A 277 7.61 22.55 2.17
C ASN A 277 6.47 23.06 1.29
N ASN A 278 5.27 22.54 1.51
CA ASN A 278 4.03 22.98 0.85
C ASN A 278 4.09 22.92 -0.69
N PRO A 279 4.37 21.73 -1.27
CA PRO A 279 4.53 21.56 -2.72
C PRO A 279 3.27 21.90 -3.53
N LEU A 280 2.09 21.99 -2.87
CA LEU A 280 0.81 22.25 -3.53
C LEU A 280 0.42 23.75 -3.59
N ALA A 281 1.22 24.65 -3.03
CA ALA A 281 0.83 26.06 -2.96
C ALA A 281 0.97 26.81 -4.29
N GLU A 282 1.89 26.39 -5.16
CA GLU A 282 2.17 27.13 -6.40
C GLU A 282 1.09 26.91 -7.46
N THR A 283 0.39 25.78 -7.44
CA THR A 283 -0.71 25.47 -8.38
C THR A 283 -1.97 26.33 -8.16
N LYS A 284 -2.10 27.03 -7.02
CA LYS A 284 -3.20 27.99 -6.76
C LYS A 284 -2.93 29.41 -7.27
N LEU A 285 -1.71 29.74 -7.70
CA LEU A 285 -1.37 31.08 -8.17
C LEU A 285 -1.53 31.27 -9.69
N ALA A 286 -1.71 30.18 -10.46
CA ALA A 286 -1.88 30.25 -11.91
C ALA A 286 -3.36 30.33 -12.39
N GLN A 287 -4.33 30.37 -11.48
CA GLN A 287 -5.74 30.62 -11.82
C GLN A 287 -6.24 31.91 -11.17
N ALA A 288 -5.71 33.03 -11.64
CA ALA A 288 -6.31 34.34 -11.44
C ALA A 288 -5.95 35.22 -12.64
N ASP A 289 -6.74 35.11 -13.72
CA ASP A 289 -6.98 36.16 -14.71
C ASP A 289 -8.33 35.90 -15.42
#